data_AF-A0A966KEP0-F1
#
_entry.id   AF-A0A966KEP0-F1
#
_cell.length_a   1.000
_cell.length_b   1.000
_cell.length_c   1.000
_cell.angle_alpha   90.00
_cell.angle_beta   90.00
_cell.angle_gamma   90.00
#
_symmetry.space_group_name_H-M   'P 1'
#
loop_
_entity.id
_entity.type
_entity.pdbx_description
1 polymer ?
#
loop_
_entity_poly.entity_id
_entity_poly.type
_entity_poly.pdbx_seq_one_letter_code
_entity_poly.pdbx_strand_id
1 'polypeptide(L)'
;MKHQWNTGRHYDQHGQRMVAVVEDEHILFSDRSRHINGVIPLGAYLKGRKLDNYEIENLVMTNYDFGNYSGSALTLYMEGETQC
;
A
#
# COMPACT_ATOMS: atom_id res chain seq x y z
N MET A 1 6.07 9.49 2.17
CA MET A 1 4.81 10.09 1.66
C MET A 1 3.68 9.11 1.90
N LYS A 2 2.51 9.53 2.42
CA LYS A 2 1.32 8.68 2.57
C LYS A 2 0.37 8.88 1.39
N HIS A 3 -0.14 7.79 0.83
CA HIS A 3 -1.16 7.77 -0.21
C HIS A 3 -2.27 6.78 0.15
N GLN A 4 -3.51 7.06 -0.21
CA GLN A 4 -4.64 6.18 0.04
C GLN A 4 -5.65 6.26 -1.10
N TRP A 5 -6.24 5.12 -1.46
CA TRP A 5 -7.15 5.04 -2.60
C TRP A 5 -8.12 3.84 -2.48
N ASN A 6 -9.11 3.83 -3.36
CA ASN A 6 -9.99 2.69 -3.58
C ASN A 6 -9.65 2.07 -4.93
N THR A 7 -9.41 0.76 -4.97
CA THR A 7 -9.04 0.08 -6.23
C THR A 7 -10.24 -0.23 -7.12
N GLY A 8 -11.45 -0.10 -6.60
CA GLY A 8 -12.69 -0.54 -7.25
C GLY A 8 -12.94 -2.04 -7.18
N ARG A 9 -12.03 -2.84 -6.59
CA ARG A 9 -12.27 -4.28 -6.38
C ARG A 9 -13.26 -4.50 -5.24
N HIS A 10 -14.18 -5.44 -5.40
CA HIS A 10 -15.24 -5.68 -4.41
C HIS A 10 -14.87 -6.80 -3.44
N TYR A 11 -14.22 -6.44 -2.32
CA TYR A 11 -13.96 -7.35 -1.19
C TYR A 11 -14.84 -7.08 0.04
N ASP A 12 -15.29 -5.83 0.20
CA ASP A 12 -16.26 -5.42 1.22
C ASP A 12 -17.29 -4.44 0.60
N GLN A 13 -18.22 -3.95 1.42
CA GLN A 13 -19.27 -3.00 1.01
C GLN A 13 -18.75 -1.63 0.55
N HIS A 14 -17.50 -1.30 0.85
CA HIS A 14 -16.86 -0.04 0.49
C HIS A 14 -15.90 -0.18 -0.71
N GLY A 15 -15.68 -1.40 -1.21
CA GLY A 15 -14.61 -1.70 -2.16
C GLY A 15 -13.25 -1.76 -1.48
N GLN A 16 -12.24 -2.29 -2.17
CA GLN A 16 -10.92 -2.49 -1.61
C GLN A 16 -10.24 -1.16 -1.31
N ARG A 17 -10.05 -0.91 -0.02
CA ARG A 17 -9.43 0.30 0.52
C ARG A 17 -7.96 0.05 0.79
N MET A 18 -7.10 0.77 0.07
CA MET A 18 -5.64 0.64 0.14
C MET A 18 -5.01 1.90 0.75
N VAL A 19 -4.01 1.69 1.59
CA VAL A 19 -3.16 2.74 2.15
C VAL A 19 -1.71 2.35 1.92
N ALA A 20 -0.88 3.29 1.48
CA ALA A 20 0.55 3.09 1.31
C ALA A 20 1.36 4.24 1.92
N VAL A 21 2.54 3.91 2.46
CA VAL A 21 3.56 4.88 2.88
C VAL A 21 4.85 4.55 2.16
N VAL A 22 5.34 5.51 1.37
CA VAL A 22 6.65 5.45 0.73
C VAL A 22 7.70 5.93 1.71
N GLU A 23 8.64 5.05 2.02
CA GLU A 23 9.90 5.33 2.72
C GLU A 23 11.08 5.26 1.73
N ASP A 24 12.28 5.61 2.18
CA ASP A 24 13.46 5.74 1.32
C ASP A 24 13.83 4.44 0.59
N GLU A 25 13.54 3.29 1.22
CA GLU A 25 14.01 1.96 0.80
C GLU A 25 12.86 1.00 0.46
N HIS A 26 11.62 1.35 0.79
CA HIS A 26 10.48 0.44 0.62
C HIS A 26 9.15 1.19 0.64
N ILE A 27 8.09 0.47 0.24
CA ILE A 27 6.71 0.91 0.38
C ILE A 27 6.02 -0.02 1.38
N LEU A 28 5.49 0.56 2.44
CA LEU A 28 4.56 -0.11 3.35
C LEU A 28 3.16 0.02 2.77
N PHE A 29 2.34 -1.03 2.82
CA PHE A 29 0.93 -0.94 2.43
C PHE A 29 0.02 -1.72 3.39
N SER A 30 -1.25 -1.31 3.43
CA SER A 30 -2.33 -2.04 4.08
C SER A 30 -3.56 -2.09 3.19
N ASP A 31 -4.07 -3.30 2.97
CA ASP A 31 -5.40 -3.59 2.46
C ASP A 31 -6.37 -3.65 3.64
N ARG A 32 -7.23 -2.64 3.77
CA ARG A 32 -8.18 -2.52 4.88
C ARG A 32 -9.39 -3.41 4.72
N SER A 33 -9.66 -3.86 3.51
CA SER A 33 -10.81 -4.72 3.20
C SER A 33 -10.49 -6.19 3.43
N ARG A 34 -9.23 -6.58 3.26
CA ARG A 34 -8.76 -7.97 3.48
C ARG A 34 -7.83 -8.14 4.67
N HIS A 35 -7.52 -7.07 5.39
CA HIS A 35 -6.64 -7.05 6.56
C HIS A 35 -5.23 -7.59 6.25
N ILE A 36 -4.69 -7.23 5.09
CA ILE A 36 -3.34 -7.61 4.67
C ILE A 36 -2.41 -6.41 4.84
N ASN A 37 -1.29 -6.62 5.52
CA ASN A 37 -0.25 -5.61 5.68
C ASN A 37 1.03 -6.13 5.01
N GLY A 38 1.65 -5.30 4.17
CA GLY A 38 2.81 -5.73 3.39
C GLY A 38 3.89 -4.67 3.26
N VAL A 39 5.08 -5.15 2.88
CA VAL A 39 6.28 -4.37 2.60
C VAL A 39 6.82 -4.75 1.23
N ILE A 40 7.06 -3.75 0.38
CA ILE A 40 7.63 -3.91 -0.96
C ILE A 40 8.98 -3.18 -0.98
N PRO A 41 10.12 -3.87 -1.12
CA PRO A 41 11.41 -3.21 -1.21
C PRO A 41 11.52 -2.40 -2.52
N LEU A 42 12.04 -1.18 -2.44
CA LEU A 42 12.36 -0.37 -3.60
C LEU A 42 13.71 -0.80 -4.18
N GLY A 43 13.70 -1.19 -5.46
CA GLY A 43 14.95 -1.44 -6.19
C GLY A 43 15.81 -0.18 -6.28
N ALA A 44 17.12 -0.34 -6.50
CA ALA A 44 18.10 0.75 -6.53
C ALA A 44 17.72 1.94 -7.44
N TYR A 45 16.96 1.68 -8.51
CA TYR A 45 16.48 2.70 -9.44
C TYR A 45 15.39 3.62 -8.87
N LEU A 46 14.65 3.17 -7.85
CA LEU A 46 13.53 3.90 -7.25
C LEU A 46 13.91 4.56 -5.91
N LYS A 47 15.04 4.18 -5.31
CA LYS A 47 15.52 4.74 -4.04
C LYS A 47 15.74 6.24 -4.14
N GLY A 48 15.23 6.99 -3.15
CA GLY A 48 15.35 8.45 -3.08
C GLY A 48 14.59 9.21 -4.17
N ARG A 49 13.85 8.54 -5.06
CA ARG A 49 12.97 9.21 -6.01
C ARG A 49 11.66 9.59 -5.33
N LYS A 50 11.16 10.78 -5.67
CA LYS A 50 9.80 11.16 -5.33
C LYS A 50 8.84 10.47 -6.30
N LEU A 51 8.19 9.40 -5.84
CA LEU A 51 7.17 8.70 -6.60
C LEU A 51 5.86 9.49 -6.58
N ASP A 52 5.16 9.55 -7.72
CA ASP A 52 3.81 10.10 -7.77
C ASP A 52 2.73 9.07 -7.36
N ASN A 53 1.49 9.52 -7.20
CA ASN A 53 0.38 8.66 -6.78
C ASN A 53 0.16 7.48 -7.74
N TYR A 54 0.28 7.72 -9.05
CA TYR A 54 0.06 6.69 -10.05
C TYR A 54 1.17 5.62 -10.00
N GLU A 55 2.43 6.03 -9.88
CA GLU A 55 3.58 5.13 -9.69
C GLU A 55 3.39 4.27 -8.42
N ILE A 56 2.97 4.88 -7.31
CA ILE A 56 2.73 4.17 -6.03
C ILE A 56 1.63 3.13 -6.19
N GLU A 57 0.48 3.52 -6.73
CA GLU A 57 -0.65 2.62 -6.96
C GLU A 57 -0.25 1.43 -7.82
N ASN A 58 0.43 1.69 -8.93
CA ASN A 58 0.81 0.65 -9.89
C ASN A 58 1.84 -0.32 -9.29
N LEU A 59 2.84 0.19 -8.55
CA LEU A 59 3.83 -0.64 -7.85
C LEU A 59 3.18 -1.49 -6.76
N VAL A 60 2.32 -0.91 -5.93
CA VAL A 60 1.64 -1.63 -4.85
C VAL A 60 0.73 -2.70 -5.42
N MET A 61 -0.14 -2.36 -6.38
CA MET A 61 -1.10 -3.31 -6.93
C MET A 61 -0.43 -4.43 -7.72
N THR A 62 0.63 -4.13 -8.49
CA THR A 62 1.40 -5.16 -9.20
C THR A 62 2.00 -6.16 -8.22
N ASN A 63 2.74 -5.70 -7.20
CA ASN A 63 3.36 -6.60 -6.23
C ASN A 63 2.32 -7.33 -5.37
N TYR A 64 1.22 -6.68 -5.01
CA TYR A 64 0.10 -7.28 -4.30
C TYR A 64 -0.48 -8.46 -5.08
N ASP A 65 -0.77 -8.27 -6.37
CA ASP A 65 -1.41 -9.29 -7.22
C ASP A 65 -0.51 -10.51 -7.46
N PHE A 66 0.80 -10.29 -7.56
CA PHE A 66 1.79 -11.36 -7.71
C PHE A 66 2.21 -11.99 -6.37
N GLY A 67 1.75 -11.47 -5.23
CA GLY A 67 2.21 -11.92 -3.91
C GLY A 67 3.68 -11.59 -3.62
N ASN A 68 4.26 -10.60 -4.31
CA ASN A 68 5.66 -10.21 -4.19
C ASN A 68 5.86 -9.13 -3.12
N TYR A 69 5.52 -9.46 -1.87
CA TYR A 69 5.72 -8.60 -0.71
C TYR A 69 5.99 -9.44 0.53
N SER A 70 6.64 -8.85 1.52
CA SER A 70 6.78 -9.45 2.85
C SER A 70 5.63 -9.01 3.75
N GLY A 71 5.22 -9.83 4.71
CA GLY A 71 4.22 -9.43 5.70
C GLY A 71 4.75 -8.33 6.63
N SER A 72 3.88 -7.39 7.01
CA SER A 72 4.19 -6.35 8.00
C SER A 72 3.32 -6.49 9.25
N ALA A 73 3.90 -6.25 10.42
CA ALA A 73 3.14 -6.12 11.66
C ALA A 73 2.46 -4.75 11.77
N LEU A 74 2.92 -3.75 11.01
CA LEU A 74 2.35 -2.41 11.02
C LEU A 74 1.06 -2.39 10.20
N THR A 75 -0.01 -1.87 10.81
CA THR A 75 -1.24 -1.55 10.11
C THR A 75 -1.28 -0.07 9.81
N LEU A 76 -1.40 0.28 8.53
CA LEU A 76 -1.69 1.63 8.08
C LEU A 76 -3.20 1.83 8.01
N TYR A 77 -3.68 3.00 8.43
CA TYR A 77 -5.10 3.33 8.49
C TYR A 77 -5.45 4.43 7.50
N MET A 78 -6.69 4.43 7.00
CA MET A 78 -7.21 5.56 6.23
C MET A 78 -7.25 6.81 7.11
N GLU A 79 -7.14 7.99 6.50
CA GLU A 79 -7.46 9.23 7.22
C GLU A 79 -8.88 9.18 7.79
N GLY A 80 -9.00 9.46 9.09
CA GLY A 80 -10.27 9.36 9.83
C GLY A 80 -10.57 7.99 10.44
N GLU A 81 -9.78 6.95 10.15
CA GLU A 81 -9.84 5.69 10.88
C GLU A 81 -8.92 5.75 12.12
N THR A 82 -9.48 5.52 13.30
CA THR A 82 -8.70 5.36 14.54
C THR A 82 -8.42 3.89 14.82
N GLN A 83 -7.23 3.62 15.37
CA GLN A 83 -6.86 2.35 15.94
C GLN A 83 -7.71 2.12 17.20
N CYS A 84 -8.76 1.31 17.09
CA CYS A 84 -9.55 0.85 18.24
C CYS A 84 -8.75 -0.14 19.09
#